data_AF-M0LFD7-F1
#
_entry.id   AF-M0LFD7-F1
#
_cell.length_a   1.000
_cell.length_b   1.000
_cell.length_c   1.000
_cell.angle_alpha   90.00
_cell.angle_beta   90.00
_cell.angle_gamma   90.00
#
_symmetry.space_group_name_H-M   'P 1'
#
loop_
_entity.id
_entity.type
_entity.pdbx_description
1 polymer ?
#
loop_
_entity_poly.entity_id
_entity_poly.type
_entity_poly.pdbx_seq_one_letter_code
_entity_poly.pdbx_strand_id
1 'polypeptide(L)'
;EPTRDLMGLLTLDYLDVAAKEGRTPPYDSEQVREAIKHCIPLEYGDVTDIAPDVKLTLHNAGHILGSAVSHFHIGDGLYNVCFSGDIHYEDTRLFNGAVNDFPRVETLVLESTYGGRNDYQTDQEDSEEKLKRVINEAYEQDGKVLIPAFAVGRSQEIMLVIEEAMREGEIPSMPVHLDGMIWEATAIHTTYPEYLRDELRDRIFHEDENPFLAEEFNHIDGGEEERQDVADGGPCIVLSTSGMVTGGPIMSWLSHIGPDPDSKLVFVGYQAQGTLGRRIQNGWDEIPTSEVGAMGGNNGRGTLQLNVDVETVDGFSGHADRAGLENFVKTMNPRPEKVLCVHGDERSAQDLSSALYHDYNMRTFAPKNLETFRFL
;
A
#
# COMPACT_ATOMS: atom_id res chain seq x y z
N GLU A 1 12.79 5.36 11.67
CA GLU A 1 12.11 4.62 12.76
C GLU A 1 10.77 3.98 12.41
N PRO A 2 9.86 4.63 11.66
CA PRO A 2 8.49 4.12 11.47
C PRO A 2 8.41 2.70 10.90
N THR A 3 9.33 2.36 9.98
CA THR A 3 9.44 1.01 9.41
C THR A 3 9.62 -0.07 10.47
N ARG A 4 10.36 0.19 11.57
CA ARG A 4 10.56 -0.79 12.64
C ARG A 4 9.24 -1.10 13.35
N ASP A 5 8.45 -0.06 13.64
CA ASP A 5 7.21 -0.19 14.40
C ASP A 5 6.12 -0.84 13.55
N LEU A 6 6.01 -0.42 12.29
CA LEU A 6 5.15 -1.06 11.29
C LEU A 6 5.57 -2.52 11.05
N MET A 7 6.88 -2.80 10.95
CA MET A 7 7.37 -4.18 10.82
C MET A 7 6.94 -5.02 12.03
N GLY A 8 7.09 -4.51 13.25
CA GLY A 8 6.65 -5.20 14.46
C GLY A 8 5.15 -5.49 14.45
N LEU A 9 4.33 -4.50 14.11
CA LEU A 9 2.87 -4.64 13.99
C LEU A 9 2.48 -5.70 12.96
N LEU A 10 2.95 -5.54 11.72
CA LEU A 10 2.54 -6.39 10.58
C LEU A 10 3.05 -7.83 10.70
N THR A 11 4.24 -8.03 11.27
CA THR A 11 4.77 -9.39 11.48
C THR A 11 4.04 -10.13 12.60
N LEU A 12 3.55 -9.44 13.64
CA LEU A 12 2.68 -10.04 14.65
C LEU A 12 1.27 -10.33 14.09
N ASP A 13 0.69 -9.39 13.36
CA ASP A 13 -0.61 -9.57 12.68
C ASP A 13 -0.59 -10.79 11.75
N TYR A 14 0.47 -10.93 10.95
CA TYR A 14 0.66 -12.08 10.08
C TYR A 14 0.62 -13.42 10.84
N LEU A 15 1.20 -13.50 12.04
CA LEU A 15 1.16 -14.71 12.87
C LEU A 15 -0.27 -15.02 13.34
N ASP A 16 -1.02 -14.01 13.74
CA ASP A 16 -2.40 -14.15 14.19
C ASP A 16 -3.32 -14.60 13.05
N VAL A 17 -3.22 -13.95 11.88
CA VAL A 17 -3.96 -14.33 10.67
C VAL A 17 -3.62 -15.76 10.23
N ALA A 18 -2.33 -16.11 10.20
CA ALA A 18 -1.90 -17.46 9.82
C ALA A 18 -2.46 -18.52 10.78
N ALA A 19 -2.45 -18.26 12.09
CA ALA A 19 -3.01 -19.17 13.10
C ALA A 19 -4.53 -19.33 12.95
N LYS A 20 -5.27 -18.22 12.77
CA LYS A 20 -6.73 -18.23 12.57
C LYS A 20 -7.15 -18.97 11.31
N GLU A 21 -6.35 -18.90 10.24
CA GLU A 21 -6.58 -19.63 8.99
C GLU A 21 -6.05 -21.07 9.01
N GLY A 22 -5.53 -21.56 10.14
CA GLY A 22 -4.99 -22.91 10.27
C GLY A 22 -3.71 -23.15 9.45
N ARG A 23 -3.02 -22.10 9.02
CA ARG A 23 -1.71 -22.16 8.38
C ARG A 23 -0.63 -22.29 9.45
N THR A 24 0.45 -23.02 9.15
CA THR A 24 1.62 -23.07 10.04
C THR A 24 2.48 -21.83 9.81
N PRO A 25 2.64 -20.94 10.81
CA PRO A 25 3.48 -19.77 10.65
C PRO A 25 4.96 -20.16 10.51
N PRO A 26 5.75 -19.44 9.69
CA PRO A 26 7.17 -19.71 9.46
C PRO A 26 8.09 -19.29 10.61
N TYR A 27 7.60 -18.50 11.57
CA TYR A 27 8.31 -18.02 12.74
C TYR A 27 7.34 -17.82 13.91
N ASP A 28 7.84 -17.50 15.10
CA ASP A 28 7.03 -17.20 16.28
C ASP A 28 7.19 -15.74 16.76
N SER A 29 6.38 -15.36 17.75
CA SER A 29 6.41 -14.00 18.31
C SER A 29 7.71 -13.68 19.07
N GLU A 30 8.46 -14.67 19.54
CA GLU A 30 9.76 -14.45 20.18
C GLU A 30 10.78 -14.01 19.14
N GLN A 31 10.76 -14.60 17.95
CA GLN A 31 11.62 -14.20 16.83
C GLN A 31 11.32 -12.78 16.34
N VAL A 32 10.06 -12.32 16.36
CA VAL A 32 9.71 -10.93 16.07
C VAL A 32 10.34 -9.98 17.10
N ARG A 33 10.22 -10.30 18.39
CA ARG A 33 10.86 -9.50 19.46
C ARG A 33 12.38 -9.49 19.32
N GLU A 34 12.98 -10.61 18.92
CA GLU A 34 14.41 -10.71 18.71
C GLU A 34 14.89 -9.89 17.51
N ALA A 35 14.12 -9.86 16.41
CA ALA A 35 14.40 -8.98 15.27
C ALA A 35 14.37 -7.51 15.69
N ILE A 36 13.36 -7.08 16.46
CA ILE A 36 13.25 -5.70 16.96
C ILE A 36 14.46 -5.31 17.83
N LYS A 37 14.96 -6.20 18.69
CA LYS A 37 16.16 -5.94 19.51
C LYS A 37 17.42 -5.70 18.66
N HIS A 38 17.47 -6.26 17.46
CA HIS A 38 18.59 -6.11 16.54
C HIS A 38 18.38 -4.99 15.50
N CYS A 39 17.22 -4.31 15.53
CA CYS A 39 16.97 -3.17 14.66
C CYS A 39 17.69 -1.92 15.18
N ILE A 40 18.56 -1.36 14.34
CA ILE A 40 19.16 -0.04 14.54
C ILE A 40 18.45 0.93 13.60
N PRO A 41 17.50 1.74 14.09
CA PRO A 41 16.82 2.72 13.25
C PRO A 41 17.76 3.86 12.86
N LEU A 42 17.60 4.36 11.63
CA LEU A 42 18.33 5.51 11.10
C LEU A 42 17.34 6.57 10.63
N GLU A 43 17.69 7.84 10.78
CA GLU A 43 16.95 8.97 10.21
C GLU A 43 17.30 9.14 8.72
N TYR A 44 16.47 9.87 7.98
CA TYR A 44 16.79 10.17 6.59
C TYR A 44 17.98 11.13 6.51
N GLY A 45 18.90 10.87 5.57
CA GLY A 45 20.09 11.69 5.34
C GLY A 45 21.29 11.37 6.25
N ASP A 46 21.11 10.55 7.29
CA ASP A 46 22.20 10.15 8.17
C ASP A 46 23.15 9.15 7.49
N VAL A 47 24.41 9.55 7.37
CA VAL A 47 25.47 8.69 6.81
C VAL A 47 26.01 7.77 7.90
N THR A 48 25.76 6.47 7.77
CA THR A 48 26.08 5.46 8.79
C THR A 48 27.05 4.40 8.27
N ASP A 49 28.17 4.20 8.96
CA ASP A 49 29.09 3.09 8.69
C ASP A 49 28.45 1.75 9.12
N ILE A 50 28.08 0.90 8.16
CA ILE A 50 27.46 -0.41 8.41
C ILE A 50 28.43 -1.58 8.21
N ALA A 51 29.57 -1.32 7.58
CA ALA A 51 30.71 -2.23 7.44
C ALA A 51 32.01 -1.42 7.28
N PRO A 52 33.21 -2.04 7.38
CA PRO A 52 34.48 -1.31 7.24
C PRO A 52 34.64 -0.51 5.94
N ASP A 53 33.97 -0.91 4.87
CA ASP A 53 34.02 -0.31 3.54
C ASP A 53 32.62 0.01 2.98
N VAL A 54 31.58 0.09 3.83
CA VAL A 54 30.21 0.39 3.39
C VAL A 54 29.56 1.40 4.31
N LYS A 55 29.09 2.50 3.72
CA LYS A 55 28.20 3.47 4.36
C LYS A 55 26.81 3.38 3.75
N LEU A 56 25.79 3.48 4.60
CA LEU A 56 24.39 3.53 4.23
C LEU A 56 23.83 4.92 4.55
N THR A 57 23.04 5.46 3.62
CA THR A 57 22.18 6.62 3.84
C THR A 57 20.77 6.26 3.38
N LEU A 58 19.76 6.53 4.19
CA LEU A 58 18.36 6.35 3.84
C LEU A 58 17.77 7.67 3.37
N HIS A 59 16.95 7.65 2.32
CA HIS A 59 16.26 8.82 1.80
C HIS A 59 14.77 8.50 1.61
N ASN A 60 13.89 9.50 1.68
CA ASN A 60 12.45 9.29 1.47
C ASN A 60 12.15 8.60 0.12
N ALA A 61 11.30 7.59 0.15
CA ALA A 61 10.82 6.87 -1.04
C ALA A 61 9.38 7.25 -1.45
N GLY A 62 8.64 8.00 -0.63
CA GLY A 62 7.28 8.44 -0.95
C GLY A 62 6.22 7.31 -1.01
N HIS A 63 6.57 6.07 -0.66
CA HIS A 63 5.69 4.91 -0.86
C HIS A 63 4.73 4.67 0.31
N ILE A 64 5.29 4.54 1.52
CA ILE A 64 4.60 4.40 2.81
C ILE A 64 5.40 5.11 3.91
N LEU A 65 4.82 5.23 5.11
CA LEU A 65 5.47 5.86 6.26
C LEU A 65 6.82 5.20 6.58
N GLY A 66 7.89 5.98 6.53
CA GLY A 66 9.26 5.50 6.76
C GLY A 66 9.89 4.74 5.57
N SER A 67 9.21 4.62 4.42
CA SER A 67 9.77 4.00 3.22
C SER A 67 11.06 4.69 2.76
N ALA A 68 12.06 3.92 2.30
CA ALA A 68 13.38 4.47 2.05
C ALA A 68 14.04 3.98 0.76
N VAL A 69 14.57 4.93 -0.01
CA VAL A 69 15.63 4.67 -0.99
C VAL A 69 16.94 4.51 -0.22
N SER A 70 17.59 3.36 -0.39
CA SER A 70 18.84 3.02 0.29
C SER A 70 20.04 3.33 -0.59
N HIS A 71 20.84 4.35 -0.24
CA HIS A 71 22.08 4.70 -0.90
C HIS A 71 23.27 4.03 -0.19
N PHE A 72 24.02 3.22 -0.93
CA PHE A 72 25.22 2.56 -0.44
C PHE A 72 26.46 3.18 -1.08
N HIS A 73 27.38 3.64 -0.24
CA HIS A 73 28.70 4.13 -0.62
C HIS A 73 29.76 3.08 -0.27
N ILE A 74 30.45 2.55 -1.29
CA ILE A 74 31.37 1.41 -1.18
C ILE A 74 32.83 1.86 -1.32
N GLY A 75 33.68 1.45 -0.37
CA GLY A 75 35.08 1.85 -0.27
C GLY A 75 35.25 3.37 -0.11
N ASP A 76 36.39 3.89 -0.57
CA ASP A 76 36.64 5.35 -0.67
C ASP A 76 35.96 5.94 -1.93
N GLY A 77 34.68 5.64 -2.14
CA GLY A 77 33.95 5.95 -3.36
C GLY A 77 34.37 5.09 -4.56
N LEU A 78 34.70 3.82 -4.32
CA LEU A 78 34.95 2.85 -5.39
C LEU A 78 33.69 2.60 -6.21
N TYR A 79 32.53 2.54 -5.55
CA TYR A 79 31.24 2.34 -6.20
C TYR A 79 30.10 2.86 -5.32
N ASN A 80 29.01 3.31 -5.94
CA ASN A 80 27.80 3.72 -5.25
C ASN A 80 26.58 3.12 -5.94
N VAL A 81 25.68 2.57 -5.14
CA VAL A 81 24.45 1.93 -5.63
C VAL A 81 23.26 2.39 -4.81
N CYS A 82 22.19 2.77 -5.49
CA CYS A 82 20.89 3.01 -4.87
C CYS A 82 19.99 1.79 -5.06
N PHE A 83 19.29 1.39 -4.00
CA PHE A 83 18.14 0.51 -4.09
C PHE A 83 16.90 1.36 -3.81
N SER A 84 16.00 1.47 -4.78
CA SER A 84 14.79 2.28 -4.64
C SER A 84 13.88 1.76 -3.53
N GLY A 85 13.82 0.43 -3.36
CA GLY A 85 12.64 -0.18 -2.75
C GLY A 85 11.42 0.08 -3.62
N ASP A 86 10.24 0.07 -3.01
CA ASP A 86 9.03 0.58 -3.64
C ASP A 86 9.01 2.11 -3.49
N ILE A 87 8.65 2.83 -4.56
CA ILE A 87 8.70 4.29 -4.58
C ILE A 87 7.43 4.90 -5.14
N HIS A 88 7.09 6.11 -4.70
CA HIS A 88 6.20 7.02 -5.41
C HIS A 88 6.97 8.31 -5.68
N TYR A 89 7.13 8.71 -6.95
CA TYR A 89 8.03 9.82 -7.28
C TYR A 89 7.40 11.19 -7.07
N GLU A 90 6.09 11.31 -7.27
CA GLU A 90 5.35 12.55 -7.03
C GLU A 90 4.82 12.61 -5.60
N ASP A 91 4.55 13.82 -5.11
CA ASP A 91 3.91 14.02 -3.81
C ASP A 91 2.52 13.39 -3.81
N THR A 92 2.16 12.72 -2.71
CA THR A 92 0.81 12.22 -2.45
C THR A 92 0.14 13.08 -1.37
N ARG A 93 -1.05 12.72 -0.88
CA ARG A 93 -1.66 13.36 0.30
C ARG A 93 -0.82 13.11 1.55
N LEU A 94 -0.27 11.90 1.70
CA LEU A 94 0.51 11.51 2.88
C LEU A 94 1.98 11.87 2.83
N PHE A 95 2.64 11.75 1.68
CA PHE A 95 4.10 11.77 1.61
C PHE A 95 4.62 12.71 0.52
N ASN A 96 5.80 13.29 0.78
CA ASN A 96 6.59 13.90 -0.28
C ASN A 96 7.08 12.82 -1.25
N GLY A 97 7.34 13.21 -2.50
CA GLY A 97 7.89 12.33 -3.53
C GLY A 97 9.27 11.75 -3.21
N ALA A 98 9.61 10.64 -3.86
CA ALA A 98 10.87 9.94 -3.68
C ALA A 98 12.08 10.82 -4.02
N VAL A 99 13.11 10.79 -3.16
CA VAL A 99 14.37 11.51 -3.40
C VAL A 99 15.16 10.82 -4.51
N ASN A 100 15.59 11.59 -5.50
CA ASN A 100 16.48 11.13 -6.58
C ASN A 100 17.75 11.97 -6.77
N ASP A 101 18.07 12.86 -5.81
CA ASP A 101 19.31 13.63 -5.76
C ASP A 101 20.29 13.02 -4.75
N PHE A 102 21.46 12.62 -5.23
CA PHE A 102 22.46 11.90 -4.47
C PHE A 102 23.87 12.44 -4.75
N PRO A 103 24.84 12.29 -3.84
CA PRO A 103 26.20 12.75 -4.09
C PRO A 103 26.89 12.03 -5.27
N ARG A 104 26.66 10.71 -5.42
CA ARG A 104 27.23 9.86 -6.48
C ARG A 104 26.45 8.55 -6.59
N VAL A 105 26.11 8.12 -7.80
CA VAL A 105 25.41 6.86 -8.08
C VAL A 105 25.87 6.28 -9.41
N GLU A 106 26.41 5.07 -9.41
CA GLU A 106 26.75 4.34 -10.63
C GLU A 106 25.65 3.38 -11.06
N THR A 107 24.97 2.74 -10.11
CA THR A 107 23.86 1.82 -10.38
C THR A 107 22.63 2.21 -9.57
N LEU A 108 21.47 2.19 -10.23
CA LEU A 108 20.17 2.18 -9.59
C LEU A 108 19.53 0.79 -9.71
N VAL A 109 19.08 0.21 -8.61
CA VAL A 109 18.17 -0.94 -8.59
C VAL A 109 16.78 -0.38 -8.34
N LEU A 110 15.90 -0.48 -9.35
CA LEU A 110 14.60 0.19 -9.42
C LEU A 110 13.47 -0.85 -9.44
N GLU A 111 12.40 -0.60 -8.70
CA GLU A 111 11.15 -1.38 -8.82
C GLU A 111 10.51 -1.26 -10.22
N SER A 112 9.56 -2.14 -10.53
CA SER A 112 8.88 -2.16 -11.83
C SER A 112 7.45 -2.67 -11.72
N THR A 113 6.77 -2.34 -10.61
CA THR A 113 5.40 -2.78 -10.34
C THR A 113 4.46 -2.34 -11.46
N TYR A 114 4.59 -1.09 -11.89
CA TYR A 114 3.91 -0.48 -13.05
C TYR A 114 4.86 -0.31 -14.25
N GLY A 115 5.73 -1.29 -14.46
CA GLY A 115 6.72 -1.29 -15.53
C GLY A 115 6.16 -1.68 -16.90
N GLY A 116 4.89 -2.01 -17.06
CA GLY A 116 4.28 -2.31 -18.36
C GLY A 116 4.13 -1.07 -19.25
N ARG A 117 3.98 -1.28 -20.56
CA ARG A 117 3.85 -0.17 -21.54
C ARG A 117 2.60 0.70 -21.36
N ASN A 118 1.56 0.16 -20.74
CA ASN A 118 0.26 0.81 -20.57
C ASN A 118 -0.08 0.99 -19.08
N ASP A 119 0.89 0.81 -18.20
CA ASP A 119 0.70 0.84 -16.74
C ASP A 119 0.77 2.29 -16.24
N TYR A 120 -0.04 3.15 -16.87
CA TYR A 120 -0.24 4.53 -16.44
C TYR A 120 -1.41 4.55 -15.46
N GLN A 121 -1.28 5.38 -14.43
CA GLN A 121 -2.36 5.59 -13.48
C GLN A 121 -3.20 6.79 -13.92
N THR A 122 -4.45 6.80 -13.50
CA THR A 122 -5.31 7.99 -13.60
C THR A 122 -4.72 9.08 -12.70
N ASP A 123 -4.82 10.34 -13.15
CA ASP A 123 -4.42 11.49 -12.34
C ASP A 123 -5.14 11.48 -10.99
N GLN A 124 -4.42 11.84 -9.92
CA GLN A 124 -4.95 11.72 -8.55
C GLN A 124 -6.27 12.49 -8.35
N GLU A 125 -6.40 13.68 -8.97
CA GLU A 125 -7.62 14.50 -8.91
C GLU A 125 -8.83 13.77 -9.53
N ASP A 126 -8.68 13.23 -10.74
CA ASP A 126 -9.71 12.45 -11.43
C ASP A 126 -10.10 11.19 -10.62
N SER A 127 -9.13 10.57 -9.95
CA SER A 127 -9.35 9.41 -9.08
C SER A 127 -10.12 9.76 -7.82
N GLU A 128 -9.82 10.89 -7.19
CA GLU A 128 -10.57 11.43 -6.05
C GLU A 128 -12.01 11.78 -6.45
N GLU A 129 -12.22 12.43 -7.60
CA GLU A 129 -13.56 12.68 -8.14
C GLU A 129 -14.33 11.38 -8.38
N LYS A 130 -13.67 10.37 -8.96
CA LYS A 130 -14.29 9.05 -9.18
C LYS A 130 -14.67 8.40 -7.85
N LEU A 131 -13.81 8.44 -6.83
CA LEU A 131 -14.10 7.87 -5.51
C LEU A 131 -15.30 8.57 -4.87
N LYS A 132 -15.31 9.91 -4.86
CA LYS A 132 -16.44 10.72 -4.34
C LYS A 132 -17.75 10.37 -5.05
N ARG A 133 -17.73 10.21 -6.38
CA ARG A 133 -18.91 9.80 -7.14
C ARG A 133 -19.41 8.42 -6.72
N VAL A 134 -18.53 7.42 -6.62
CA VAL A 134 -18.91 6.05 -6.24
C VAL A 134 -19.51 6.03 -4.83
N ILE A 135 -18.95 6.80 -3.90
CA ILE A 135 -19.48 6.93 -2.54
C ILE A 135 -20.89 7.55 -2.55
N ASN A 136 -21.08 8.65 -3.29
CA ASN A 136 -22.38 9.30 -3.41
C ASN A 136 -23.43 8.37 -4.03
N GLU A 137 -23.09 7.63 -5.09
CA GLU A 137 -24.00 6.67 -5.72
C GLU A 137 -24.43 5.56 -4.76
N ALA A 138 -23.51 5.01 -3.96
CA ALA A 138 -23.83 4.01 -2.94
C ALA A 138 -24.75 4.59 -1.86
N TYR A 139 -24.44 5.80 -1.37
CA TYR A 139 -25.22 6.47 -0.34
C TYR A 139 -26.65 6.78 -0.81
N GLU A 140 -26.83 7.26 -2.03
CA GLU A 140 -28.16 7.53 -2.62
C GLU A 140 -29.03 6.26 -2.74
N GLN A 141 -28.39 5.09 -2.80
CA GLN A 141 -29.05 3.78 -2.87
C GLN A 141 -29.26 3.15 -1.47
N ASP A 142 -28.93 3.87 -0.39
CA ASP A 142 -28.92 3.36 0.98
C ASP A 142 -27.94 2.17 1.19
N GLY A 143 -26.95 2.06 0.29
CA GLY A 143 -25.93 1.02 0.28
C GLY A 143 -24.66 1.40 1.04
N LYS A 144 -23.69 0.46 1.04
CA LYS A 144 -22.42 0.57 1.76
C LYS A 144 -21.24 0.56 0.79
N VAL A 145 -20.13 1.16 1.18
CA VAL A 145 -18.90 1.16 0.37
C VAL A 145 -17.84 0.34 1.07
N LEU A 146 -17.50 -0.83 0.52
CA LEU A 146 -16.43 -1.69 1.01
C LEU A 146 -15.13 -1.43 0.23
N ILE A 147 -14.08 -1.03 0.93
CA ILE A 147 -12.77 -0.70 0.35
C ILE A 147 -11.69 -1.63 0.95
N PRO A 148 -11.24 -2.66 0.21
CA PRO A 148 -10.08 -3.44 0.60
C PRO A 148 -8.82 -2.56 0.58
N ALA A 149 -8.11 -2.48 1.71
CA ALA A 149 -6.87 -1.72 1.82
C ALA A 149 -5.81 -2.48 2.65
N PHE A 150 -4.54 -2.15 2.43
CA PHE A 150 -3.49 -2.59 3.36
C PHE A 150 -3.54 -1.79 4.65
N ALA A 151 -3.06 -2.38 5.76
CA ALA A 151 -3.03 -1.72 7.06
C ALA A 151 -2.28 -0.38 7.01
N VAL A 152 -1.20 -0.32 6.23
CA VAL A 152 -0.37 0.88 6.04
C VAL A 152 -0.31 1.31 4.58
N GLY A 153 -0.32 2.62 4.35
CA GLY A 153 -0.18 3.26 3.06
C GLY A 153 -1.53 3.69 2.51
N ARG A 154 -2.20 2.79 1.78
CA ARG A 154 -3.40 3.14 1.02
C ARG A 154 -4.61 3.47 1.88
N SER A 155 -4.77 2.78 3.01
CA SER A 155 -5.86 3.08 3.95
C SER A 155 -5.78 4.51 4.46
N GLN A 156 -4.60 4.97 4.90
CA GLN A 156 -4.41 6.34 5.37
C GLN A 156 -4.61 7.38 4.25
N GLU A 157 -4.20 7.08 3.01
CA GLU A 157 -4.40 7.99 1.87
C GLU A 157 -5.90 8.18 1.59
N ILE A 158 -6.66 7.07 1.57
CA ILE A 158 -8.12 7.10 1.38
C ILE A 158 -8.82 7.78 2.56
N MET A 159 -8.35 7.59 3.79
CA MET A 159 -8.90 8.30 4.95
C MET A 159 -8.78 9.82 4.77
N LEU A 160 -7.66 10.34 4.28
CA LEU A 160 -7.50 11.78 4.05
C LEU A 160 -8.47 12.31 2.99
N VAL A 161 -8.66 11.56 1.90
CA VAL A 161 -9.59 11.94 0.82
C VAL A 161 -11.04 11.94 1.32
N ILE A 162 -11.43 10.93 2.09
CA ILE A 162 -12.78 10.83 2.64
C ILE A 162 -13.04 11.93 3.68
N GLU A 163 -12.09 12.16 4.60
CA GLU A 163 -12.19 13.21 5.62
C GLU A 163 -12.39 14.58 4.97
N GLU A 164 -11.52 14.93 4.00
CA GLU A 164 -11.62 16.21 3.32
C GLU A 164 -12.94 16.35 2.55
N ALA A 165 -13.35 15.31 1.82
CA ALA A 165 -14.60 15.33 1.05
C ALA A 165 -15.85 15.47 1.96
N MET A 166 -15.85 14.85 3.15
CA MET A 166 -16.93 15.03 4.13
C MET A 166 -16.91 16.43 4.74
N ARG A 167 -15.73 16.92 5.13
CA ARG A 167 -15.53 18.26 5.70
C ARG A 167 -15.97 19.37 4.74
N GLU A 168 -15.72 19.18 3.44
CA GLU A 168 -16.09 20.13 2.38
C GLU A 168 -17.53 19.93 1.86
N GLY A 169 -18.22 18.87 2.30
CA GLY A 169 -19.60 18.57 1.92
C GLY A 169 -19.75 18.03 0.49
N GLU A 170 -18.67 17.51 -0.10
CA GLU A 170 -18.68 16.86 -1.41
C GLU A 170 -19.26 15.44 -1.35
N ILE A 171 -19.14 14.78 -0.20
CA ILE A 171 -19.84 13.55 0.16
C ILE A 171 -20.59 13.73 1.49
N PRO A 172 -21.71 13.01 1.71
CA PRO A 172 -22.42 13.03 2.99
C PRO A 172 -21.53 12.55 4.13
N SER A 173 -21.63 13.21 5.28
CA SER A 173 -21.01 12.69 6.51
C SER A 173 -21.73 11.40 6.93
N MET A 174 -20.97 10.33 7.12
CA MET A 174 -21.43 9.01 7.52
C MET A 174 -20.31 8.26 8.25
N PRO A 175 -20.61 7.19 9.00
CA PRO A 175 -19.57 6.41 9.67
C PRO A 175 -18.57 5.79 8.69
N VAL A 176 -17.29 5.82 9.07
CA VAL A 176 -16.19 5.18 8.35
C VAL A 176 -15.52 4.18 9.28
N HIS A 177 -15.81 2.90 9.05
CA HIS A 177 -15.36 1.79 9.86
C HIS A 177 -13.99 1.29 9.40
N LEU A 178 -13.02 1.27 10.30
CA LEU A 178 -11.67 0.76 10.06
C LEU A 178 -11.54 -0.61 10.75
N ASP A 179 -11.27 -1.65 9.96
CA ASP A 179 -11.10 -3.03 10.45
C ASP A 179 -9.73 -3.61 10.06
N GLY A 180 -9.27 -4.57 10.86
CA GLY A 180 -7.90 -5.04 10.88
C GLY A 180 -6.94 -3.97 11.44
N MET A 181 -5.66 -4.08 11.10
CA MET A 181 -4.60 -3.24 11.68
C MET A 181 -4.56 -1.80 11.16
N ILE A 182 -5.61 -1.31 10.49
CA ILE A 182 -5.64 0.05 9.92
C ILE A 182 -5.61 1.08 11.05
N TRP A 183 -6.39 0.90 12.12
CA TRP A 183 -6.46 1.82 13.25
C TRP A 183 -5.11 1.93 13.97
N GLU A 184 -4.48 0.79 14.30
CA GLU A 184 -3.16 0.74 14.93
C GLU A 184 -2.07 1.31 14.04
N ALA A 185 -2.10 1.01 12.73
CA ALA A 185 -1.14 1.57 11.79
C ALA A 185 -1.29 3.09 11.68
N THR A 186 -2.51 3.62 11.67
CA THR A 186 -2.77 5.07 11.69
C THR A 186 -2.25 5.71 12.97
N ALA A 187 -2.38 5.06 14.14
CA ALA A 187 -1.77 5.55 15.39
C ALA A 187 -0.23 5.63 15.32
N ILE A 188 0.41 4.77 14.53
CA ILE A 188 1.86 4.89 14.26
C ILE A 188 2.14 6.13 13.38
N HIS A 189 1.29 6.47 12.41
CA HIS A 189 1.46 7.69 11.60
C HIS A 189 1.41 8.95 12.45
N THR A 190 0.50 9.02 13.43
CA THR A 190 0.38 10.18 14.33
C THR A 190 1.55 10.29 15.31
N THR A 191 2.33 9.22 15.49
CA THR A 191 3.57 9.23 16.31
C THR A 191 4.79 9.71 15.51
N TYR A 192 4.76 9.62 14.18
CA TYR A 192 5.86 9.99 13.27
C TYR A 192 5.49 11.06 12.23
N PRO A 193 4.93 12.20 12.64
CA PRO A 193 4.51 13.27 11.74
C PRO A 193 5.65 13.92 10.94
N GLU A 194 6.91 13.84 11.40
CA GLU A 194 8.09 14.31 10.66
C GLU A 194 8.38 13.51 9.38
N TYR A 195 7.76 12.33 9.23
CA TYR A 195 7.82 11.50 8.03
C TYR A 195 6.62 11.72 7.09
N LEU A 196 5.67 12.58 7.46
CA LEU A 196 4.52 12.95 6.63
C LEU A 196 4.87 14.16 5.74
N ARG A 197 4.05 14.38 4.72
CA ARG A 197 4.11 15.55 3.85
C ARG A 197 4.02 16.84 4.67
N ASP A 198 4.74 17.86 4.24
CA ASP A 198 4.89 19.12 4.99
C ASP A 198 3.53 19.74 5.37
N GLU A 199 2.58 19.78 4.43
CA GLU A 199 1.23 20.34 4.66
C GLU A 199 0.44 19.55 5.72
N LEU A 200 0.50 18.21 5.67
CA LEU A 200 -0.18 17.36 6.65
C LEU A 200 0.47 17.43 8.03
N ARG A 201 1.80 17.46 8.07
CA ARG A 201 2.57 17.66 9.30
C ARG A 201 2.17 18.98 9.97
N ASP A 202 2.08 20.05 9.19
CA ASP A 202 1.74 21.37 9.70
C ASP A 202 0.29 21.42 10.22
N ARG A 203 -0.68 20.80 9.52
CA ARG A 203 -2.05 20.63 10.02
C ARG A 203 -2.10 19.91 11.38
N ILE A 204 -1.36 18.80 11.51
CA ILE A 204 -1.34 17.99 12.74
C ILE A 204 -0.67 18.72 13.90
N PHE A 205 0.46 19.41 13.69
CA PHE A 205 1.24 20.00 14.78
C PHE A 205 0.91 21.46 15.11
N HIS A 206 0.52 22.24 14.11
CA HIS A 206 0.40 23.69 14.24
C HIS A 206 -1.06 24.14 14.31
N GLU A 207 -1.97 23.39 13.72
CA GLU A 207 -3.40 23.75 13.64
C GLU A 207 -4.27 22.94 14.60
N ASP A 208 -3.72 21.87 15.23
CA ASP A 208 -4.46 20.91 16.08
C ASP A 208 -5.65 20.27 15.34
N GLU A 209 -5.56 20.19 14.01
CA GLU A 209 -6.54 19.62 13.10
C GLU A 209 -5.97 18.32 12.50
N ASN A 210 -5.96 17.26 13.31
CA ASN A 210 -5.51 15.95 12.86
C ASN A 210 -6.65 15.21 12.12
N PRO A 211 -6.57 15.01 10.79
CA PRO A 211 -7.64 14.38 10.02
C PRO A 211 -7.88 12.92 10.43
N PHE A 212 -6.87 12.24 10.98
CA PHE A 212 -7.02 10.85 11.46
C PHE A 212 -7.84 10.73 12.75
N LEU A 213 -8.19 11.86 13.38
CA LEU A 213 -9.03 11.93 14.59
C LEU A 213 -10.44 12.45 14.29
N ALA A 214 -10.84 12.52 13.02
CA ALA A 214 -12.21 12.90 12.64
C ALA A 214 -13.25 11.99 13.30
N GLU A 215 -14.40 12.56 13.70
CA GLU A 215 -15.44 11.85 14.46
C GLU A 215 -16.10 10.74 13.65
N GLU A 216 -15.99 10.80 12.32
CA GLU A 216 -16.50 9.80 11.38
C GLU A 216 -15.71 8.48 11.42
N PHE A 217 -14.44 8.51 11.82
CA PHE A 217 -13.61 7.30 11.87
C PHE A 217 -13.84 6.52 13.17
N ASN A 218 -14.15 5.22 13.04
CA ASN A 218 -14.23 4.33 14.19
C ASN A 218 -13.55 2.98 13.94
N HIS A 219 -13.04 2.40 15.02
CA HIS A 219 -12.39 1.09 15.02
C HIS A 219 -13.42 -0.04 15.16
N ILE A 220 -13.23 -1.14 14.43
CA ILE A 220 -13.96 -2.41 14.59
C ILE A 220 -13.10 -3.37 15.40
N ASP A 221 -13.50 -3.66 16.65
CA ASP A 221 -12.76 -4.53 17.59
C ASP A 221 -13.64 -5.67 18.15
N GLY A 222 -14.96 -5.56 18.01
CA GLY A 222 -15.96 -6.54 18.44
C GLY A 222 -16.01 -7.81 17.57
N GLY A 223 -15.20 -7.88 16.51
CA GLY A 223 -15.12 -9.05 15.63
C GLY A 223 -16.42 -9.26 14.85
N GLU A 224 -16.85 -10.52 14.72
CA GLU A 224 -17.94 -10.89 13.81
C GLU A 224 -19.31 -10.31 14.19
N GLU A 225 -19.59 -10.14 15.48
CA GLU A 225 -20.84 -9.56 15.97
C GLU A 225 -20.95 -8.09 15.55
N GLU A 226 -19.89 -7.31 15.75
CA GLU A 226 -19.86 -5.90 15.34
C GLU A 226 -19.90 -5.74 13.81
N ARG A 227 -19.23 -6.61 13.05
CA ARG A 227 -19.33 -6.59 11.58
C ARG A 227 -20.75 -6.80 11.08
N GLN A 228 -21.47 -7.75 11.68
CA GLN A 228 -22.87 -8.00 11.34
C GLN A 228 -23.75 -6.80 11.70
N ASP A 229 -23.58 -6.23 12.90
CA ASP A 229 -24.35 -5.05 13.35
C ASP A 229 -24.13 -3.85 12.42
N VAL A 230 -22.90 -3.63 11.97
CA VAL A 230 -22.56 -2.58 10.98
C VAL A 230 -23.18 -2.90 9.61
N ALA A 231 -23.10 -4.15 9.15
CA ALA A 231 -23.67 -4.55 7.87
C ALA A 231 -25.20 -4.45 7.83
N ASP A 232 -25.88 -4.67 8.95
CA ASP A 232 -27.33 -4.51 9.11
C ASP A 232 -27.74 -3.04 9.36
N GLY A 233 -26.77 -2.16 9.58
CA GLY A 233 -26.95 -0.72 9.77
C GLY A 233 -27.23 0.05 8.48
N GLY A 234 -27.25 1.38 8.63
CA GLY A 234 -27.42 2.32 7.50
C GLY A 234 -26.16 2.47 6.63
N PRO A 235 -26.16 3.44 5.71
CA PRO A 235 -25.04 3.71 4.83
C PRO A 235 -23.76 4.03 5.60
N CYS A 236 -22.66 3.39 5.21
CA CYS A 236 -21.35 3.59 5.80
C CYS A 236 -20.24 3.24 4.78
N ILE A 237 -19.02 3.64 5.11
CA ILE A 237 -17.82 3.22 4.41
C ILE A 237 -17.06 2.25 5.31
N VAL A 238 -16.56 1.14 4.76
CA VAL A 238 -15.75 0.16 5.47
C VAL A 238 -14.40 0.06 4.79
N LEU A 239 -13.32 0.40 5.49
CA LEU A 239 -11.94 0.11 5.08
C LEU A 239 -11.46 -1.12 5.85
N SER A 240 -11.08 -2.18 5.14
CA SER A 240 -10.69 -3.44 5.78
C SER A 240 -9.49 -4.09 5.12
N THR A 241 -8.67 -4.76 5.93
CA THR A 241 -7.57 -5.61 5.46
C THR A 241 -8.04 -7.00 5.02
N SER A 242 -7.39 -7.69 4.08
CA SER A 242 -6.21 -7.24 3.30
C SER A 242 -6.59 -6.61 1.95
N GLY A 243 -5.77 -5.66 1.48
CA GLY A 243 -6.04 -4.88 0.27
C GLY A 243 -6.08 -5.65 -1.05
N MET A 244 -5.65 -6.92 -1.06
CA MET A 244 -5.77 -7.81 -2.22
C MET A 244 -6.74 -8.98 -2.02
N VAL A 245 -7.55 -8.91 -0.94
CA VAL A 245 -8.56 -9.93 -0.60
C VAL A 245 -7.94 -11.32 -0.45
N THR A 246 -6.77 -11.40 0.18
CA THR A 246 -6.03 -12.67 0.32
C THR A 246 -6.38 -13.43 1.60
N GLY A 247 -7.09 -12.78 2.53
CA GLY A 247 -7.42 -13.28 3.86
C GLY A 247 -7.72 -12.11 4.81
N GLY A 248 -7.97 -12.43 6.08
CA GLY A 248 -8.29 -11.43 7.10
C GLY A 248 -9.76 -10.95 7.08
N PRO A 249 -10.07 -9.83 7.77
CA PRO A 249 -11.44 -9.37 8.01
C PRO A 249 -12.25 -9.08 6.73
N ILE A 250 -11.58 -8.71 5.63
CA ILE A 250 -12.25 -8.43 4.34
C ILE A 250 -13.06 -9.63 3.84
N MET A 251 -12.67 -10.86 4.19
CA MET A 251 -13.42 -12.06 3.80
C MET A 251 -14.78 -12.13 4.50
N SER A 252 -14.84 -11.75 5.78
CA SER A 252 -16.09 -11.65 6.53
C SER A 252 -16.95 -10.51 5.97
N TRP A 253 -16.36 -9.35 5.69
CA TRP A 253 -17.09 -8.24 5.05
C TRP A 253 -17.68 -8.59 3.69
N LEU A 254 -16.97 -9.38 2.88
CA LEU A 254 -17.54 -9.89 1.62
C LEU A 254 -18.75 -10.81 1.87
N SER A 255 -18.73 -11.64 2.91
CA SER A 255 -19.88 -12.48 3.29
C SER A 255 -21.10 -11.64 3.70
N HIS A 256 -20.89 -10.47 4.30
CA HIS A 256 -21.96 -9.57 4.77
C HIS A 256 -22.47 -8.59 3.71
N ILE A 257 -21.57 -7.85 3.05
CA ILE A 257 -21.87 -6.77 2.11
C ILE A 257 -21.94 -7.29 0.67
N GLY A 258 -21.18 -8.34 0.34
CA GLY A 258 -21.10 -8.87 -1.03
C GLY A 258 -22.44 -9.24 -1.68
N PRO A 259 -23.42 -9.80 -0.95
CA PRO A 259 -24.74 -10.13 -1.50
C PRO A 259 -25.65 -8.91 -1.79
N ASP A 260 -25.31 -7.72 -1.28
CA ASP A 260 -26.12 -6.52 -1.38
C ASP A 260 -25.86 -5.77 -2.72
N PRO A 261 -26.85 -5.69 -3.63
CA PRO A 261 -26.67 -5.04 -4.93
C PRO A 261 -26.64 -3.50 -4.88
N ASP A 262 -27.09 -2.89 -3.78
CA ASP A 262 -27.08 -1.44 -3.59
C ASP A 262 -25.72 -0.95 -3.04
N SER A 263 -24.91 -1.89 -2.53
CA SER A 263 -23.56 -1.65 -2.05
C SER A 263 -22.51 -1.66 -3.17
N LYS A 264 -21.33 -1.10 -2.87
CA LYS A 264 -20.15 -1.04 -3.77
C LYS A 264 -18.93 -1.71 -3.14
N LEU A 265 -18.18 -2.48 -3.93
CA LEU A 265 -16.84 -2.94 -3.62
C LEU A 265 -15.83 -2.14 -4.46
N VAL A 266 -14.97 -1.37 -3.82
CA VAL A 266 -14.09 -0.42 -4.51
C VAL A 266 -12.62 -0.79 -4.33
N PHE A 267 -11.97 -1.21 -5.41
CA PHE A 267 -10.53 -1.45 -5.43
C PHE A 267 -9.78 -0.14 -5.67
N VAL A 268 -8.90 0.24 -4.73
CA VAL A 268 -8.12 1.50 -4.75
C VAL A 268 -6.62 1.30 -5.00
N GLY A 269 -6.20 0.10 -5.40
CA GLY A 269 -4.79 -0.21 -5.58
C GLY A 269 -4.54 -1.48 -6.37
N TYR A 270 -3.26 -1.69 -6.72
CA TYR A 270 -2.82 -2.83 -7.53
C TYR A 270 -3.31 -4.16 -6.97
N GLN A 271 -3.82 -5.02 -7.85
CA GLN A 271 -4.25 -6.37 -7.52
C GLN A 271 -3.33 -7.38 -8.19
N ALA A 272 -2.44 -8.01 -7.40
CA ALA A 272 -1.44 -8.91 -7.93
C ALA A 272 -2.07 -10.15 -8.60
N GLN A 273 -1.41 -10.66 -9.64
CA GLN A 273 -1.84 -11.88 -10.33
C GLN A 273 -1.93 -13.06 -9.36
N GLY A 274 -3.04 -13.81 -9.47
CA GLY A 274 -3.32 -14.96 -8.62
C GLY A 274 -4.07 -14.66 -7.32
N THR A 275 -4.21 -13.39 -6.92
CA THR A 275 -5.03 -12.98 -5.77
C THR A 275 -6.53 -13.10 -6.06
N LEU A 276 -7.35 -13.22 -5.02
CA LEU A 276 -8.80 -13.22 -5.16
C LEU A 276 -9.32 -11.84 -5.60
N GLY A 277 -8.75 -10.76 -5.07
CA GLY A 277 -9.10 -9.39 -5.48
C GLY A 277 -8.92 -9.17 -6.98
N ARG A 278 -7.81 -9.67 -7.58
CA ARG A 278 -7.62 -9.62 -9.04
C ARG A 278 -8.68 -10.41 -9.82
N ARG A 279 -9.20 -11.51 -9.27
CA ARG A 279 -10.26 -12.28 -9.94
C ARG A 279 -11.60 -11.58 -9.87
N ILE A 280 -11.96 -11.03 -8.71
CA ILE A 280 -13.17 -10.23 -8.52
C ILE A 280 -13.16 -9.01 -9.43
N GLN A 281 -12.03 -8.29 -9.47
CA GLN A 281 -11.82 -7.15 -10.38
C GLN A 281 -12.01 -7.51 -11.86
N ASN A 282 -11.74 -8.75 -12.25
CA ASN A 282 -11.96 -9.25 -13.62
C ASN A 282 -13.39 -9.79 -13.86
N GLY A 283 -14.32 -9.54 -12.93
CA GLY A 283 -15.73 -9.94 -13.02
C GLY A 283 -16.05 -11.32 -12.47
N TRP A 284 -15.18 -11.90 -11.63
CA TRP A 284 -15.53 -13.15 -10.94
C TRP A 284 -16.40 -12.87 -9.72
N ASP A 285 -17.62 -13.37 -9.74
CA ASP A 285 -18.70 -13.07 -8.78
C ASP A 285 -19.05 -14.27 -7.88
N GLU A 286 -18.45 -15.44 -8.09
CA GLU A 286 -18.63 -16.63 -7.25
C GLU A 286 -17.35 -16.93 -6.43
N ILE A 287 -17.39 -16.70 -5.13
CA ILE A 287 -16.25 -16.92 -4.22
C ILE A 287 -16.41 -18.23 -3.44
N PRO A 288 -15.49 -19.20 -3.59
CA PRO A 288 -15.47 -20.37 -2.72
C PRO A 288 -15.12 -19.98 -1.28
N THR A 289 -16.00 -20.26 -0.33
CA THR A 289 -15.79 -19.95 1.09
C THR A 289 -16.18 -21.11 2.00
N SER A 290 -15.43 -21.30 3.08
CA SER A 290 -15.77 -22.26 4.14
C SER A 290 -16.84 -21.73 5.10
N GLU A 291 -17.07 -20.42 5.14
CA GLU A 291 -18.00 -19.76 6.08
C GLU A 291 -19.47 -20.07 5.73
N VAL A 292 -19.82 -19.98 4.44
CA VAL A 292 -21.17 -20.32 3.95
C VAL A 292 -21.51 -21.79 4.16
N GLY A 293 -20.50 -22.67 4.14
CA GLY A 293 -20.67 -24.09 4.45
C GLY A 293 -21.13 -24.34 5.89
N ALA A 294 -20.50 -23.66 6.84
CA ALA A 294 -20.77 -23.81 8.26
C ALA A 294 -22.18 -23.34 8.66
N MET A 295 -22.73 -22.30 8.03
CA MET A 295 -24.10 -21.83 8.25
C MET A 295 -25.18 -22.83 7.79
N GLY A 296 -24.87 -23.71 6.83
CA GLY A 296 -25.81 -24.70 6.29
C GLY A 296 -25.87 -26.04 7.05
N GLY A 297 -25.19 -26.18 8.19
CA GLY A 297 -25.14 -27.43 8.95
C GLY A 297 -24.38 -28.57 8.26
N ASN A 298 -23.65 -28.27 7.18
CA ASN A 298 -22.85 -29.21 6.43
C ASN A 298 -21.38 -28.76 6.47
N ASN A 299 -20.44 -29.62 6.83
CA ASN A 299 -18.99 -29.35 6.73
C ASN A 299 -18.51 -29.33 5.27
N GLY A 300 -19.21 -28.63 4.37
CA GLY A 300 -18.91 -28.49 2.96
C GLY A 300 -18.31 -27.11 2.63
N ARG A 301 -17.67 -26.99 1.47
CA ARG A 301 -17.30 -25.68 0.89
C ARG A 301 -18.56 -25.06 0.28
N GLY A 302 -18.93 -23.85 0.69
CA GLY A 302 -20.00 -23.07 0.07
C GLY A 302 -19.45 -22.12 -1.00
N THR A 303 -20.35 -21.50 -1.74
CA THR A 303 -20.06 -20.42 -2.69
C THR A 303 -20.81 -19.18 -2.25
N LEU A 304 -20.09 -18.09 -2.04
CA LEU A 304 -20.64 -16.75 -1.83
C LEU A 304 -20.85 -16.10 -3.20
N GLN A 305 -22.07 -15.67 -3.48
CA GLN A 305 -22.40 -14.88 -4.66
C GLN A 305 -22.21 -13.40 -4.33
N LEU A 306 -21.39 -12.71 -5.12
CA LEU A 306 -21.28 -11.26 -5.11
C LEU A 306 -22.33 -10.67 -6.05
N ASN A 307 -23.21 -9.83 -5.50
CA ASN A 307 -24.12 -8.97 -6.24
C ASN A 307 -23.76 -7.49 -6.13
N VAL A 308 -22.88 -7.16 -5.18
CA VAL A 308 -22.26 -5.84 -5.00
C VAL A 308 -21.65 -5.35 -6.31
N ASP A 309 -21.82 -4.08 -6.62
CA ASP A 309 -21.20 -3.50 -7.80
C ASP A 309 -19.70 -3.27 -7.56
N VAL A 310 -18.87 -3.71 -8.51
CA VAL A 310 -17.42 -3.73 -8.36
C VAL A 310 -16.82 -2.60 -9.17
N GLU A 311 -16.25 -1.63 -8.47
CA GLU A 311 -15.57 -0.49 -9.06
C GLU A 311 -14.05 -0.57 -8.83
N THR A 312 -13.30 -0.01 -9.77
CA THR A 312 -11.85 0.18 -9.62
C THR A 312 -11.55 1.66 -9.74
N VAL A 313 -10.92 2.22 -8.70
CA VAL A 313 -10.43 3.60 -8.67
C VAL A 313 -8.90 3.53 -8.61
N ASP A 314 -8.28 3.51 -9.78
CA ASP A 314 -6.82 3.61 -9.91
C ASP A 314 -6.34 5.01 -9.53
N GLY A 315 -5.04 5.24 -9.34
CA GLY A 315 -4.49 6.57 -8.99
C GLY A 315 -4.22 6.81 -7.51
N PHE A 316 -4.62 5.87 -6.64
CA PHE A 316 -4.21 5.87 -5.23
C PHE A 316 -3.07 4.90 -4.97
N SER A 317 -2.39 4.33 -5.96
CA SER A 317 -1.31 3.37 -5.71
C SER A 317 -0.16 4.00 -4.92
N GLY A 318 0.54 3.19 -4.12
CA GLY A 318 1.79 3.65 -3.49
C GLY A 318 3.00 3.54 -4.41
N HIS A 319 2.83 2.94 -5.57
CA HIS A 319 3.89 2.78 -6.55
C HIS A 319 3.77 3.85 -7.62
N ALA A 320 4.92 4.40 -8.00
CA ALA A 320 5.06 5.21 -9.19
C ALA A 320 4.54 4.41 -10.39
N ASP A 321 3.69 5.06 -11.17
CA ASP A 321 3.23 4.52 -12.42
C ASP A 321 4.37 4.48 -13.45
N ARG A 322 4.05 4.06 -14.68
CA ARG A 322 5.02 4.02 -15.76
C ARG A 322 5.75 5.35 -15.98
N ALA A 323 5.01 6.46 -15.99
CA ALA A 323 5.58 7.78 -16.21
C ALA A 323 6.45 8.23 -15.03
N GLY A 324 6.00 7.98 -13.80
CA GLY A 324 6.72 8.26 -12.57
C GLY A 324 8.06 7.49 -12.49
N LEU A 325 8.07 6.21 -12.85
CA LEU A 325 9.30 5.39 -12.88
C LEU A 325 10.30 5.92 -13.92
N GLU A 326 9.84 6.25 -15.13
CA GLU A 326 10.71 6.83 -16.16
C GLU A 326 11.22 8.23 -15.75
N ASN A 327 10.35 9.05 -15.15
CA ASN A 327 10.69 10.39 -14.71
C ASN A 327 11.69 10.37 -13.54
N PHE A 328 11.54 9.45 -12.59
CA PHE A 328 12.48 9.24 -11.49
C PHE A 328 13.90 9.04 -12.02
N VAL A 329 14.06 8.15 -13.00
CA VAL A 329 15.37 7.86 -13.62
C VAL A 329 15.88 9.02 -14.48
N LYS A 330 15.00 9.64 -15.26
CA LYS A 330 15.34 10.74 -16.19
C LYS A 330 15.87 11.97 -15.46
N THR A 331 15.30 12.27 -14.30
CA THR A 331 15.63 13.46 -13.51
C THR A 331 16.61 13.18 -12.37
N MET A 332 16.96 11.91 -12.14
CA MET A 332 17.93 11.50 -11.14
C MET A 332 19.27 12.22 -11.32
N ASN A 333 19.80 12.75 -10.23
CA ASN A 333 21.09 13.43 -10.21
C ASN A 333 22.03 12.81 -9.15
N PRO A 334 23.24 12.38 -9.53
CA PRO A 334 23.70 12.22 -10.90
C PRO A 334 22.93 11.13 -11.62
N ARG A 335 22.91 11.21 -12.95
CA ARG A 335 22.35 10.18 -13.80
C ARG A 335 23.13 8.85 -13.62
N PRO A 336 22.46 7.73 -13.30
CA PRO A 336 23.15 6.46 -13.07
C PRO A 336 23.67 5.89 -14.39
N GLU A 337 24.78 5.16 -14.33
CA GLU A 337 25.37 4.51 -15.51
C GLU A 337 24.64 3.23 -15.92
N LYS A 338 23.97 2.58 -14.95
CA LYS A 338 23.24 1.32 -15.11
C LYS A 338 21.94 1.36 -14.29
N VAL A 339 20.88 0.72 -14.80
CA VAL A 339 19.62 0.50 -14.08
C VAL A 339 19.26 -0.98 -14.08
N LEU A 340 18.99 -1.56 -12.91
CA LEU A 340 18.48 -2.92 -12.76
C LEU A 340 17.00 -2.84 -12.40
N CYS A 341 16.13 -3.27 -13.30
CA CYS A 341 14.67 -3.31 -13.08
C CYS A 341 14.32 -4.61 -12.34
N VAL A 342 13.74 -4.48 -11.14
CA VAL A 342 13.33 -5.57 -10.24
C VAL A 342 11.90 -5.33 -9.74
N HIS A 343 11.37 -6.16 -8.86
CA HIS A 343 10.07 -5.93 -8.18
C HIS A 343 8.92 -5.54 -9.14
N GLY A 344 8.63 -6.45 -10.07
CA GLY A 344 7.56 -6.34 -11.06
C GLY A 344 7.36 -7.71 -11.69
N ASP A 345 6.25 -7.93 -12.40
CA ASP A 345 6.12 -9.17 -13.18
C ASP A 345 7.17 -9.22 -14.31
N GLU A 346 7.42 -10.42 -14.86
CA GLU A 346 8.48 -10.62 -15.86
C GLU A 346 8.34 -9.66 -17.05
N ARG A 347 7.11 -9.35 -17.45
CA ARG A 347 6.84 -8.45 -18.56
C ARG A 347 7.12 -7.00 -18.18
N SER A 348 6.67 -6.56 -17.01
CA SER A 348 6.82 -5.19 -16.52
C SER A 348 8.29 -4.82 -16.34
N ALA A 349 9.08 -5.72 -15.73
CA ALA A 349 10.52 -5.52 -15.60
C ALA A 349 11.22 -5.41 -16.98
N GLN A 350 10.84 -6.25 -17.95
CA GLN A 350 11.40 -6.24 -19.30
C GLN A 350 10.98 -5.01 -20.12
N ASP A 351 9.72 -4.61 -20.04
CA ASP A 351 9.17 -3.46 -20.77
C ASP A 351 9.77 -2.14 -20.23
N LEU A 352 9.95 -1.99 -18.91
CA LEU A 352 10.66 -0.85 -18.32
C LEU A 352 12.13 -0.82 -18.71
N SER A 353 12.84 -1.96 -18.56
CA SER A 353 14.24 -2.08 -18.97
C SER A 353 14.42 -1.69 -20.44
N SER A 354 13.53 -2.16 -21.32
CA SER A 354 13.62 -1.89 -22.77
C SER A 354 13.42 -0.42 -23.10
N ALA A 355 12.45 0.27 -22.49
CA ALA A 355 12.24 1.69 -22.78
C ALA A 355 13.36 2.56 -22.22
N LEU A 356 13.83 2.30 -20.99
CA LEU A 356 14.99 2.99 -20.43
C LEU A 356 16.23 2.84 -21.35
N TYR A 357 16.39 1.69 -21.99
CA TYR A 357 17.43 1.49 -22.99
C TYR A 357 17.18 2.26 -24.28
N HIS A 358 16.01 2.12 -24.90
CA HIS A 358 15.73 2.67 -26.22
C HIS A 358 15.48 4.17 -26.24
N ASP A 359 14.71 4.67 -25.27
CA ASP A 359 14.21 6.05 -25.26
C ASP A 359 15.17 6.98 -24.53
N TYR A 360 15.93 6.44 -23.57
CA TYR A 360 16.85 7.22 -22.75
C TYR A 360 18.32 6.85 -22.98
N ASN A 361 18.67 5.83 -23.75
CA ASN A 361 20.05 5.39 -23.99
C ASN A 361 20.79 5.00 -22.69
N MET A 362 20.11 4.27 -21.80
CA MET A 362 20.68 3.76 -20.54
C MET A 362 21.06 2.29 -20.64
N ARG A 363 22.11 1.87 -19.92
CA ARG A 363 22.41 0.43 -19.80
C ARG A 363 21.46 -0.17 -18.77
N THR A 364 20.54 -1.02 -19.20
CA THR A 364 19.53 -1.60 -18.31
C THR A 364 19.59 -3.12 -18.30
N PHE A 365 19.12 -3.69 -17.20
CA PHE A 365 19.06 -5.14 -16.98
C PHE A 365 17.79 -5.48 -16.21
N ALA A 366 17.19 -6.64 -16.49
CA ALA A 366 16.11 -7.22 -15.72
C ALA A 366 16.58 -8.60 -15.21
N PRO A 367 17.39 -8.64 -14.13
CA PRO A 367 17.99 -9.88 -13.66
C PRO A 367 16.93 -10.85 -13.14
N LYS A 368 17.18 -12.15 -13.31
CA LYS A 368 16.31 -13.21 -12.80
C LYS A 368 16.71 -13.60 -11.38
N ASN A 369 15.75 -14.17 -10.64
CA ASN A 369 16.04 -14.79 -9.35
C ASN A 369 17.21 -15.78 -9.50
N LEU A 370 18.14 -15.74 -8.54
CA LEU A 370 19.39 -16.53 -8.50
C LEU A 370 20.51 -16.07 -9.44
N GLU A 371 20.30 -15.03 -10.27
CA GLU A 371 21.40 -14.42 -11.02
C GLU A 371 22.22 -13.49 -10.11
N THR A 372 23.51 -13.36 -10.40
CA THR A 372 24.41 -12.42 -9.72
C THR A 372 24.88 -11.37 -10.71
N PHE A 373 24.59 -10.11 -10.42
CA PHE A 373 25.08 -8.99 -11.20
C PHE A 373 26.35 -8.43 -10.57
N ARG A 374 27.42 -8.34 -11.36
CA ARG A 374 28.70 -7.76 -10.92
C ARG A 374 28.71 -6.26 -11.20
N PHE A 375 28.68 -5.45 -10.14
CA PHE A 375 28.70 -3.99 -10.25
C PHE A 375 30.06 -3.44 -10.70
N LEU A 376 31.15 -3.94 -10.10
CA LEU A 376 32.56 -3.58 -10.33
C LEU A 376 33.43 -4.81 -10.59
#